data_AF-N9US43-F1
#
_entry.id   AF-N9US43-F1
#
_cell.length_a   1.000
_cell.length_b   1.000
_cell.length_c   1.000
_cell.angle_alpha   90.00
_cell.angle_beta   90.00
_cell.angle_gamma   90.00
#
_symmetry.space_group_name_H-M   'P 1'
#
loop_
_entity.id
_entity.type
_entity.pdbx_description
1 polymer ?
#
loop_
_entity_poly.entity_id
_entity_poly.type
_entity_poly.pdbx_seq_one_letter_code
_entity_poly.pdbx_strand_id
1 'polypeptide(L)'
;MNDTRLKLMEAIARKRTVTARYNGNVMRLAPHLMFERHGALFVSALNLDKNWRSDDERRLGHFKLDGLAQTELVDEGFDPLPAFEPVAPKDEDTLVLSI
;
A
#
# COMPACT_ATOMS: atom_id res chain seq x y z
N MET A 1 16.96 -7.25 8.29
CA MET A 1 16.55 -6.39 7.14
C MET A 1 15.13 -6.82 6.81
N ASN A 2 14.12 -5.99 7.05
CA ASN A 2 12.72 -6.45 7.09
C ASN A 2 12.22 -6.69 5.65
N ASP A 3 12.00 -7.97 5.29
CA ASP A 3 11.56 -8.46 3.98
C ASP A 3 10.32 -7.70 3.45
N THR A 4 9.44 -7.26 4.36
CA THR A 4 8.26 -6.42 4.08
C THR A 4 8.58 -5.19 3.21
N ARG A 5 9.64 -4.43 3.50
CA ARG A 5 9.93 -3.20 2.73
C ARG A 5 10.24 -3.53 1.28
N LEU A 6 11.10 -4.53 1.07
CA LEU A 6 11.54 -4.93 -0.26
C LEU A 6 10.35 -5.46 -1.08
N LYS A 7 9.55 -6.34 -0.48
CA LYS A 7 8.33 -6.89 -1.11
C LYS A 7 7.34 -5.79 -1.50
N LEU A 8 7.13 -4.78 -0.65
CA LEU A 8 6.26 -3.66 -0.99
C LEU A 8 6.82 -2.73 -2.06
N MET A 9 8.13 -2.48 -2.06
CA MET A 9 8.77 -1.72 -3.15
C MET A 9 8.64 -2.45 -4.49
N GLU A 10 8.85 -3.77 -4.50
CA GLU A 10 8.62 -4.59 -5.68
C GLU A 10 7.16 -4.59 -6.10
N ALA A 11 6.24 -4.73 -5.16
CA ALA A 11 4.79 -4.72 -5.41
C ALA A 11 4.34 -3.41 -6.07
N ILE A 12 4.81 -2.27 -5.56
CA ILE A 12 4.55 -0.95 -6.15
C ILE A 12 5.15 -0.88 -7.55
N ALA A 13 6.45 -1.16 -7.70
CA ALA A 13 7.15 -1.05 -9.00
C ALA A 13 6.56 -1.96 -10.10
N ARG A 14 5.97 -3.11 -9.70
CA ARG A 14 5.40 -4.10 -10.63
C ARG A 14 3.87 -4.12 -10.65
N LYS A 15 3.20 -3.21 -9.92
CA LYS A 15 1.73 -3.17 -9.75
C LYS A 15 1.15 -4.52 -9.34
N ARG A 16 1.83 -5.20 -8.39
CA ARG A 16 1.41 -6.48 -7.82
C ARG A 16 0.73 -6.29 -6.48
N THR A 17 -0.22 -7.16 -6.17
CA THR A 17 -0.85 -7.19 -4.86
C THR A 17 0.06 -7.89 -3.84
N VAL A 18 -0.20 -7.63 -2.57
CA VAL A 18 0.44 -8.35 -1.47
C VAL A 18 -0.62 -8.87 -0.51
N THR A 19 -0.32 -9.98 0.16
CA THR A 19 -0.96 -10.30 1.44
C THR A 19 -0.10 -9.76 2.57
N ALA A 20 -0.72 -9.26 3.64
CA ALA A 20 -0.01 -8.86 4.85
C ALA A 20 -0.91 -8.99 6.08
N ARG A 21 -0.31 -9.15 7.25
CA ARG A 21 -0.99 -9.00 8.54
C ARG A 21 -0.79 -7.58 9.06
N TYR A 22 -1.87 -6.92 9.41
CA TYR A 22 -1.88 -5.59 10.02
C TYR A 22 -2.90 -5.55 11.16
N ASN A 23 -2.48 -5.09 12.34
CA ASN A 23 -3.32 -5.05 13.55
C ASN A 23 -4.05 -6.38 13.84
N GLY A 24 -3.36 -7.51 13.61
CA GLY A 24 -3.90 -8.85 13.82
C GLY A 24 -4.67 -9.45 12.63
N ASN A 25 -5.15 -8.62 11.69
CA ASN A 25 -5.95 -9.07 10.55
C ASN A 25 -5.09 -9.31 9.31
N VAL A 26 -5.36 -10.41 8.58
CA VAL A 26 -4.78 -10.65 7.26
C VAL A 26 -5.60 -9.88 6.22
N MET A 27 -4.91 -9.20 5.31
CA MET A 27 -5.52 -8.40 4.25
C MET A 27 -4.73 -8.52 2.95
N ARG A 28 -5.46 -8.41 1.84
CA ARG A 28 -4.91 -8.19 0.50
C ARG A 28 -4.88 -6.71 0.18
N LEU A 29 -3.69 -6.24 -0.16
CA LEU A 29 -3.43 -4.84 -0.48
C LEU A 29 -2.95 -4.72 -1.92
N ALA A 30 -3.49 -3.73 -2.62
CA ALA A 30 -2.94 -3.20 -3.86
C ALA A 30 -2.16 -1.91 -3.51
N PRO A 31 -0.82 -1.96 -3.40
CA PRO A 31 -0.01 -0.84 -2.93
C PRO A 31 0.31 0.16 -4.05
N HIS A 32 -0.07 1.43 -3.85
CA HIS A 32 0.09 2.50 -4.85
C HIS A 32 1.33 3.37 -4.62
N LEU A 33 1.63 3.70 -3.36
CA LEU A 33 2.79 4.53 -3.05
C LEU A 33 3.38 4.21 -1.66
N MET A 34 4.65 4.53 -1.48
CA MET A 34 5.36 4.53 -0.22
C MET A 34 5.81 5.96 0.10
N PHE A 35 5.64 6.37 1.34
CA PHE A 35 6.05 7.70 1.81
C PHE A 35 6.59 7.63 3.24
N GLU A 36 7.35 8.63 3.62
CA GLU A 36 7.81 8.84 4.99
C GLU A 36 7.01 9.98 5.64
N ARG A 37 6.63 9.78 6.91
CA ARG A 37 6.01 10.78 7.77
C ARG A 37 6.64 10.73 9.15
N HIS A 38 7.24 11.84 9.58
CA HIS A 38 7.93 11.98 10.87
C HIS A 38 8.91 10.82 11.17
N GLY A 39 9.73 10.42 10.19
CA GLY A 39 10.72 9.35 10.32
C GLY A 39 10.17 7.93 10.29
N ALA A 40 8.85 7.75 10.06
CA ALA A 40 8.23 6.45 9.88
C ALA A 40 7.78 6.24 8.44
N LEU A 41 7.99 5.02 7.92
CA LEU A 41 7.53 4.64 6.59
C LEU A 41 6.07 4.19 6.61
N PHE A 42 5.34 4.55 5.57
CA PHE A 42 3.96 4.18 5.31
C PHE A 42 3.80 3.72 3.87
N VAL A 43 2.80 2.88 3.63
CA VAL A 43 2.32 2.52 2.30
C VAL A 43 0.87 2.94 2.14
N SER A 44 0.57 3.69 1.08
CA SER A 44 -0.80 3.91 0.64
C SER A 44 -1.22 2.76 -0.26
N ALA A 45 -2.28 2.06 0.12
CA ALA A 45 -2.77 0.90 -0.61
C ALA A 45 -4.30 0.83 -0.59
N LEU A 46 -4.89 0.28 -1.65
CA LEU A 46 -6.28 -0.13 -1.64
C LEU A 46 -6.39 -1.47 -0.90
N ASN A 47 -7.25 -1.52 0.12
CA ASN A 47 -7.62 -2.79 0.74
C ASN A 47 -8.69 -3.48 -0.12
N LEU A 48 -8.30 -4.60 -0.73
CA LEU A 48 -9.12 -5.39 -1.65
C LEU A 48 -10.17 -6.24 -0.93
N ASP A 49 -9.98 -6.50 0.36
CA ASP A 49 -10.92 -7.30 1.17
C ASP A 49 -11.96 -6.43 1.88
N LYS A 50 -11.86 -5.10 1.78
CA LYS A 50 -12.86 -4.19 2.32
C LYS A 50 -14.11 -4.21 1.43
N ASN A 51 -15.28 -4.33 2.06
CA ASN A 51 -16.56 -4.24 1.37
C ASN A 51 -16.87 -2.77 1.01
N TRP A 52 -16.65 -2.40 -0.25
CA TRP A 52 -16.97 -1.09 -0.81
C TRP A 52 -18.38 -1.09 -1.39
N ARG A 53 -19.13 0.01 -1.24
CA ARG A 53 -20.50 0.10 -1.79
C ARG A 53 -20.51 0.30 -3.30
N SER A 54 -19.46 0.93 -3.83
CA SER A 54 -19.23 1.16 -5.26
C SER A 54 -17.73 1.36 -5.52
N ASP A 55 -17.34 1.32 -6.79
CA ASP A 55 -15.95 1.55 -7.22
C ASP A 55 -15.50 2.98 -6.96
N ASP A 56 -16.40 3.96 -7.06
CA ASP A 56 -16.14 5.37 -6.78
C ASP A 56 -15.86 5.66 -5.30
N GLU A 57 -16.31 4.80 -4.38
CA GLU A 57 -16.05 4.94 -2.95
C GLU A 57 -14.69 4.38 -2.51
N ARG A 58 -14.01 3.64 -3.40
CA ARG A 58 -12.70 3.03 -3.14
C ARG A 58 -11.68 4.13 -2.87
N ARG A 59 -10.95 3.99 -1.78
CA ARG A 59 -9.91 4.96 -1.38
C ARG A 59 -8.73 4.24 -0.77
N LEU A 60 -7.55 4.85 -0.93
CA LEU A 60 -6.33 4.32 -0.35
C LEU A 60 -6.37 4.48 1.17
N GLY A 61 -6.01 3.42 1.88
CA GLY A 61 -5.64 3.48 3.29
C GLY A 61 -4.13 3.70 3.41
N HIS A 62 -3.70 4.29 4.53
CA HIS A 62 -2.27 4.45 4.84
C HIS A 62 -1.88 3.49 5.97
N PHE A 63 -0.98 2.58 5.66
CA PHE A 63 -0.54 1.51 6.56
C PHE A 63 0.89 1.78 7.00
N LYS A 64 1.14 1.83 8.31
CA LYS A 64 2.51 1.99 8.82
C LYS A 64 3.30 0.74 8.48
N LEU A 65 4.47 0.91 7.86
CA LEU A 65 5.30 -0.20 7.38
C LEU A 65 5.69 -1.16 8.50
N ASP A 66 6.07 -0.61 9.66
CA ASP A 66 6.46 -1.42 10.84
C ASP A 66 5.30 -2.20 11.46
N GLY A 67 4.05 -1.86 11.12
CA GLY A 67 2.87 -2.61 11.52
C GLY A 67 2.52 -3.76 10.58
N LEU A 68 3.15 -3.84 9.40
CA LEU A 68 2.93 -4.87 8.40
C LEU A 68 3.86 -6.06 8.64
N ALA A 69 3.27 -7.22 8.90
CA ALA A 69 3.99 -8.48 9.12
C ALA A 69 3.51 -9.56 8.15
N GLN A 70 4.32 -10.61 7.97
CA GLN A 70 3.99 -11.74 7.07
C GLN A 70 3.62 -11.26 5.66
N THR A 71 4.34 -10.26 5.15
CA THR A 71 4.08 -9.68 3.84
C THR A 71 4.55 -10.64 2.77
N GLU A 72 3.69 -10.98 1.82
CA GLU A 72 4.01 -11.84 0.68
C GLU A 72 3.49 -11.22 -0.62
N LEU A 73 4.31 -11.23 -1.66
CA LEU A 73 3.92 -10.86 -3.03
C LEU A 73 2.97 -11.91 -3.59
N VAL A 74 1.96 -11.45 -4.32
CA VAL A 74 1.02 -12.32 -5.03
C VAL A 74 1.15 -12.04 -6.53
N ASP A 75 1.10 -13.10 -7.35
CA ASP A 75 1.13 -12.99 -8.82
C ASP A 75 -0.21 -12.48 -9.41
N GLU A 76 -0.89 -11.60 -8.68
CA GLU A 76 -2.09 -10.89 -9.09
C GLU A 76 -1.71 -9.42 -9.29
N GLY A 77 -2.00 -8.88 -10.47
CA GLY A 77 -1.82 -7.45 -10.75
C GLY A 77 -3.00 -6.62 -10.27
N PHE A 78 -2.84 -5.29 -10.23
CA PHE A 78 -3.96 -4.38 -10.02
C PHE A 78 -3.86 -3.14 -10.91
N ASP A 79 -5.01 -2.56 -11.25
CA ASP A 79 -5.08 -1.25 -11.87
C ASP A 79 -5.17 -0.16 -10.80
N PRO A 80 -4.44 0.96 -10.95
CA PRO A 80 -4.54 2.10 -10.04
C PRO A 80 -5.96 2.65 -10.00
N LEU A 81 -6.35 3.27 -8.88
CA LEU A 81 -7.66 3.93 -8.82
C LEU A 81 -7.72 5.06 -9.86
N PRO A 82 -8.86 5.29 -10.53
CA PRO A 82 -8.97 6.35 -11.53
C PRO A 82 -8.61 7.76 -11.01
N ALA A 83 -8.88 8.03 -9.73
CA ALA A 83 -8.59 9.29 -9.07
C ALA A 83 -7.24 9.29 -8.33
N PHE A 84 -6.36 8.31 -8.58
CA PHE A 84 -5.05 8.25 -7.94
C PHE A 84 -4.09 9.28 -8.52
N GLU A 85 -3.51 10.09 -7.64
CA GLU A 85 -2.40 10.99 -7.97
C GLU A 85 -1.12 10.50 -7.28
N PRO A 86 0.01 10.40 -7.98
CA PRO A 86 1.28 9.89 -7.46
C PRO A 86 2.02 10.94 -6.60
N VAL A 87 1.31 11.51 -5.63
CA VAL A 87 1.80 12.56 -4.73
C VAL A 87 1.75 12.10 -3.28
N ALA A 88 2.59 12.70 -2.44
CA ALA A 88 2.57 12.41 -1.02
C ALA A 88 1.20 12.81 -0.42
N PRO A 89 0.64 12.04 0.54
CA PRO A 89 -0.72 12.31 1.05
C PRO A 89 -0.88 13.65 1.78
N LYS A 90 0.23 14.21 2.28
CA LYS A 90 0.30 15.52 2.93
C LYS A 90 1.56 16.27 2.49
N ASP A 91 1.56 17.59 2.64
CA ASP A 91 2.70 18.45 2.30
C ASP A 91 3.97 18.14 3.11
N GLU A 92 3.81 17.68 4.35
CA GLU A 92 4.93 17.31 5.24
C GLU A 92 5.49 15.91 4.96
N ASP A 93 4.78 15.11 4.15
CA ASP A 93 5.19 13.75 3.82
C ASP A 93 6.24 13.77 2.71
N THR A 94 7.22 12.89 2.82
CA THR A 94 8.21 12.69 1.75
C THR A 94 7.82 11.48 0.91
N LEU A 95 7.49 11.69 -0.36
CA LEU A 95 7.27 10.60 -1.31
C LEU A 95 8.56 9.79 -1.49
N VAL A 96 8.47 8.46 -1.33
CA VAL A 96 9.61 7.55 -1.48
C VAL A 96 9.54 6.79 -2.80
N LEU A 97 8.37 6.26 -3.13
CA LEU A 97 8.12 5.50 -4.35
C LEU A 97 6.62 5.57 -4.70
N SER A 98 6.29 5.62 -5.98
CA SER A 98 4.93 5.45 -6.50
C SER A 98 4.98 4.51 -7.71
N ILE A 99 3.84 3.89 -8.02
CA ILE A 99 3.59 3.13 -9.27
C ILE A 99 3.90 3.91 -10.55
#